data_AF-A0A8T3SUG2-F1
#
_entry.id   AF-A0A8T3SUG2-F1
#
_cell.length_a   1.000
_cell.length_b   1.000
_cell.length_c   1.000
_cell.angle_alpha   90.00
_cell.angle_beta   90.00
_cell.angle_gamma   90.00
#
_symmetry.space_group_name_H-M   'P 1'
#
loop_
_entity.id
_entity.type
_entity.pdbx_description
1 polymer ?
#
loop_
_entity_poly.entity_id
_entity_poly.type
_entity_poly.pdbx_seq_one_letter_code
_entity_poly.pdbx_strand_id
1 'polypeptide(L)' 'MDRTTLTIPAELRIRLRRLAADRGVSMAKIVREAIDEKLAGARPRPRSMGIGASGSTDVARRSADERPEPRSWR' A
#
# COMPACT_ATOMS: atom_id res chain seq x y z
N MET A 1 -3.20 19.72 0.47
CA MET A 1 -4.44 18.93 0.54
C MET A 1 -5.28 19.38 -0.63
N ASP A 2 -5.55 18.50 -1.58
CA ASP A 2 -6.38 18.82 -2.74
C ASP A 2 -7.83 18.49 -2.45
N ARG A 3 -8.75 19.28 -3.03
CA ARG A 3 -10.19 19.10 -2.83
C ARG A 3 -10.75 18.22 -3.94
N THR A 4 -11.25 17.05 -3.56
CA THR A 4 -11.97 16.15 -4.47
C THR A 4 -13.44 16.09 -4.09
N THR A 5 -14.33 16.39 -5.04
CA THR A 5 -15.78 16.20 -4.90
C THR A 5 -16.15 14.82 -5.45
N LEU A 6 -16.82 14.00 -4.64
CA LEU A 6 -17.28 12.67 -5.02
C LEU A 6 -18.80 12.60 -4.91
N THR A 7 -19.44 12.04 -5.93
CA THR A 7 -20.87 11.70 -5.89
C THR A 7 -21.02 10.33 -5.25
N ILE A 8 -21.85 10.22 -4.22
CA ILE A 8 -22.14 8.96 -3.53
C ILE A 8 -23.65 8.79 -3.33
N PRO A 9 -24.15 7.54 -3.23
CA PRO A 9 -25.56 7.30 -2.90
C PRO A 9 -25.95 7.95 -1.57
N ALA A 10 -27.18 8.46 -1.48
CA ALA A 10 -27.70 9.11 -0.28
C ALA A 10 -27.61 8.21 0.97
N GLU A 11 -27.92 6.92 0.81
CA GLU A 11 -27.82 5.91 1.87
C GLU A 11 -26.39 5.73 2.39
N LEU A 12 -25.39 5.82 1.52
CA LEU A 12 -23.99 5.75 1.93
C LEU A 12 -23.62 7.00 2.76
N ARG A 13 -24.09 8.18 2.34
CA ARG A 13 -23.87 9.43 3.09
C ARG A 13 -24.48 9.37 4.50
N ILE A 14 -25.68 8.79 4.64
CA ILE A 14 -26.34 8.64 5.95
C ILE A 14 -25.53 7.71 6.86
N ARG A 15 -25.11 6.55 6.35
CA ARG A 15 -24.28 5.60 7.10
C ARG A 15 -22.94 6.19 7.54
N LEU A 16 -22.26 6.92 6.64
CA LEU A 16 -21.01 7.60 6.95
C LEU A 16 -21.18 8.65 8.06
N ARG A 17 -22.30 9.40 8.05
CA ARG A 17 -22.58 10.39 9.08
C ARG A 17 -22.82 9.75 10.45
N ARG A 18 -23.57 8.64 10.50
CA ARG A 18 -23.79 7.88 11.74
C ARG A 18 -22.47 7.36 12.30
N LEU A 19 -21.67 6.69 11.46
CA LEU A 19 -20.36 6.18 11.86
C LEU A 19 -19.41 7.27 12.37
N ALA A 20 -19.43 8.44 11.73
CA ALA A 20 -18.65 9.59 12.15
C ALA A 20 -19.09 10.12 13.52
N ALA A 21 -20.41 10.20 13.76
CA ALA A 21 -20.97 10.60 15.05
C ALA A 21 -20.63 9.60 16.16
N ASP A 22 -20.81 8.31 15.89
CA ASP A 22 -20.53 7.22 16.85
C ASP A 22 -19.04 7.21 17.27
N ARG A 23 -18.13 7.53 16.34
CA ARG A 23 -16.68 7.59 16.60
C ARG A 23 -16.19 8.96 17.07
N GLY A 24 -17.04 9.99 17.13
CA GLY A 24 -16.65 11.36 17.48
C GLY A 24 -15.62 11.99 16.53
N VAL A 25 -15.63 11.62 15.24
CA VAL A 25 -14.69 12.11 14.23
C VAL A 25 -15.40 12.75 13.04
N SER A 26 -14.67 13.49 12.21
CA SER A 26 -15.23 14.04 10.99
C SER A 26 -15.50 12.96 9.93
N MET A 27 -16.54 13.15 9.13
CA MET A 27 -16.84 12.29 7.98
C MET A 27 -15.66 12.20 7.00
N ALA A 28 -14.89 13.29 6.84
CA ALA A 28 -13.69 13.31 6.01
C ALA A 28 -12.58 12.39 6.53
N LYS A 29 -12.46 12.21 7.86
CA LYS A 29 -11.50 11.27 8.46
C LYS A 29 -11.86 9.82 8.09
N ILE A 30 -13.13 9.44 8.26
CA ILE A 30 -13.63 8.12 7.87
C ILE A 30 -13.37 7.83 6.38
N VAL A 31 -13.66 8.80 5.51
CA VAL A 31 -13.44 8.63 4.06
C VAL A 31 -11.96 8.46 3.74
N ARG A 32 -11.07 9.24 4.36
CA ARG A 32 -9.62 9.09 4.19
C ARG A 32 -9.12 7.73 4.67
N GLU A 33 -9.53 7.29 5.86
CA GLU A 33 -9.17 5.98 6.41
C GLU A 33 -9.60 4.84 5.47
N ALA A 34 -10.83 4.88 4.95
CA ALA A 34 -11.32 3.85 4.04
C ALA A 34 -10.56 3.83 2.70
N ILE A 35 -10.17 5.00 2.18
CA ILE A 35 -9.34 5.10 0.97
C ILE A 35 -7.94 4.54 1.25
N ASP A 36 -7.31 4.93 2.36
CA ASP A 36 -5.97 4.48 2.74
C ASP A 36 -5.94 2.96 2.96
N GLU A 37 -6.95 2.40 3.64
CA GLU A 37 -7.08 0.95 3.83
C GLU A 37 -7.20 0.22 2.48
N LYS A 38 -7.99 0.76 1.55
CA LYS A 38 -8.14 0.18 0.21
C LYS A 38 -6.84 0.26 -0.60
N LEU A 39 -6.08 1.34 -0.43
CA LEU A 39 -4.81 1.57 -1.12
C LEU A 39 -3.62 0.84 -0.48
N ALA A 40 -3.69 0.49 0.80
CA ALA A 40 -2.63 -0.24 1.49
C ALA A 40 -2.29 -1.56 0.79
N GLY A 41 -3.29 -2.26 0.24
CA GLY A 41 -3.10 -3.46 -0.57
C GLY A 41 -2.69 -3.20 -2.03
N ALA A 42 -2.83 -1.97 -2.52
CA ALA A 42 -2.49 -1.56 -3.89
C ALA A 42 -1.09 -0.94 -4.00
N ARG A 43 -0.25 -1.10 -2.95
CA ARG A 43 1.11 -0.55 -2.95
C ARG A 43 1.85 -1.05 -4.18
N PRO A 44 2.39 -0.15 -5.04
CA PRO A 44 3.14 -0.58 -6.20
C PRO A 44 4.28 -1.46 -5.73
N ARG A 45 4.44 -2.63 -6.38
CA ARG A 45 5.62 -3.46 -6.16
C ARG A 45 6.85 -2.56 -6.34
N PRO A 46 7.85 -2.66 -5.44
CA PRO A 46 9.05 -1.85 -5.54
C PRO A 46 9.60 -1.92 -6.97
N ARG A 47 9.67 -0.75 -7.60
CA ARG A 47 10.10 -0.61 -9.00
C ARG A 47 11.62 -0.68 -9.16
N SER A 48 12.36 -0.77 -8.05
CA SER A 48 13.79 -1.04 -8.10
C SER A 48 14.01 -2.48 -8.57
N MET A 49 14.50 -2.62 -9.80
CA MET A 49 15.01 -3.89 -10.31
C MET A 49 16.01 -4.47 -9.30
N GLY A 50 15.65 -5.60 -8.67
CA GLY A 50 16.58 -6.41 -7.88
C GLY A 50 16.28 -6.54 -6.39
N ILE A 51 15.54 -5.63 -5.75
CA ILE A 51 15.16 -5.80 -4.34
C ILE A 51 13.82 -6.56 -4.28
N GLY A 52 13.93 -7.89 -4.23
CA GLY A 52 12.79 -8.82 -4.11
C GLY A 52 12.38 -9.55 -5.39
N ALA A 53 13.09 -9.34 -6.51
CA ALA A 53 12.81 -10.02 -7.79
C ALA A 53 13.72 -11.25 -8.06
N SER A 54 14.62 -11.59 -7.12
CA SER A 54 15.59 -12.68 -7.30
C SER A 54 14.97 -14.08 -7.31
N GLY A 55 13.73 -14.24 -6.83
CA GLY A 55 13.10 -15.56 -6.67
C GLY A 55 13.74 -16.44 -5.59
N SER A 56 14.83 -16.00 -4.97
CA SER A 56 15.57 -16.69 -3.91
C SER A 56 15.37 -16.01 -2.57
N THR A 57 15.02 -16.80 -1.55
CA THR A 57 14.78 -16.34 -0.17
C THR A 57 16.06 -16.22 0.67
N ASP A 58 17.21 -16.68 0.15
CA ASP A 58 18.47 -16.81 0.90
C ASP A 58 19.59 -15.89 0.43
N VAL A 59 19.31 -14.97 -0.51
CA VAL A 59 20.31 -14.09 -1.14
C VAL A 59 21.12 -13.32 -0.11
N ALA A 60 20.48 -12.83 0.96
CA ALA A 60 21.16 -12.08 2.02
C ALA A 60 22.15 -12.92 2.83
N ARG A 61 21.85 -14.22 3.05
CA ARG A 61 22.76 -15.14 3.76
C ARG A 61 23.96 -15.47 2.87
N ARG A 62 23.69 -15.84 1.62
CA ARG A 62 24.74 -16.26 0.68
C ARG A 62 25.69 -15.14 0.31
N SER A 63 25.22 -13.90 0.19
CA SER A 63 26.10 -12.76 -0.11
C SER A 63 27.11 -12.43 1.00
N ALA A 64 26.83 -12.84 2.25
CA ALA A 64 27.72 -12.59 3.37
C ALA A 64 28.82 -13.68 3.49
N ASP A 65 28.46 -14.94 3.21
CA ASP A 65 29.33 -16.09 3.45
C ASP A 65 30.03 -16.62 2.17
N GLU A 66 29.47 -16.35 0.98
CA GLU A 66 29.97 -16.89 -0.29
C GLU A 66 30.55 -15.79 -1.18
N ARG A 67 31.75 -16.03 -1.74
CA ARG A 67 32.31 -15.18 -2.79
C ARG A 67 31.56 -15.44 -4.09
N PRO A 68 30.90 -14.45 -4.70
CA PRO A 68 30.16 -14.68 -5.94
C PRO A 68 31.14 -15.03 -7.06
N GLU A 69 30.92 -16.18 -7.70
CA GLU A 69 31.64 -16.52 -8.93
C GLU A 69 31.09 -15.66 -10.08
N PRO A 70 31.95 -14.87 -10.76
CA PRO A 70 31.50 -14.10 -11.90
C PRO A 70 31.04 -15.04 -13.00
N ARG A 71 29.86 -14.78 -13.56
CA ARG A 71 29.37 -15.51 -14.73
C ARG A 71 30.40 -15.34 -15.85
N SER A 72 30.76 -16.45 -16.49
CA SER A 72 31.63 -16.40 -17.65
C SER A 72 30.97 -15.55 -18.75
N TRP A 73 31.72 -14.56 -19.24
CA TRP A 73 31.26 -13.71 -20.32
C TRP A 73 31.28 -14.52 -21.61
N ARG A 74 30.10 -14.89 -22.12
CA ARG A 74 29.87 -15.31 -23.50
C ARG A 74 28.73 -14.48 -24.07
#